data_AF-A0A0S4THA2-F1
#
_entry.id   AF-A0A0S4THA2-F1
#
_cell.length_a   1.000
_cell.length_b   1.000
_cell.length_c   1.000
_cell.angle_alpha   90.00
_cell.angle_beta   90.00
_cell.angle_gamma   90.00
#
_symmetry.space_group_name_H-M   'P 1'
#
loop_
_entity.id
_entity.type
_entity.pdbx_description
1 polymer ?
#
loop_
_entity_poly.entity_id
_entity_poly.type
_entity_poly.pdbx_seq_one_letter_code
_entity_poly.pdbx_strand_id
1 'polypeptide(L)'
;MKLLSVLLYKWDKEHPILLTSNYNLQDYNFFQRKTIQEHIAFHSRLLCSRVQQGNRVTVTFPQDIGHCHIYISNNGLGICCITSPDYPVRCAFSLLNEYLKTYIDSSKNHDALFSSDFTTTNNNNNNNNNNSIASNIITKDQNESIPECDEIFKRYQDPLNNDKIFKVQKDLDEVRDVMLKNIEDLLHRGETLDTLMQKSSDLSAASYQFYRSAKKNNQCCQLY
;
A
#
# COMPACT_ATOMS: atom_id res chain seq x y z
N MET A 1 -18.31 7.79 -1.25
CA MET A 1 -17.48 6.80 -0.54
C MET A 1 -16.94 5.84 -1.57
N LYS A 2 -15.63 5.84 -1.82
CA LYS A 2 -15.00 5.03 -2.88
C LYS A 2 -13.69 4.42 -2.37
N LEU A 3 -13.49 3.16 -2.71
CA LEU A 3 -12.24 2.43 -2.49
C LEU A 3 -11.47 2.41 -3.82
N LEU A 4 -10.41 3.20 -3.91
CA LEU A 4 -9.65 3.38 -5.16
C LEU A 4 -8.67 2.24 -5.40
N SER A 5 -8.04 1.72 -4.34
CA SER A 5 -7.05 0.64 -4.48
C SER A 5 -6.78 -0.09 -3.19
N VAL A 6 -6.29 -1.32 -3.31
CA VAL A 6 -5.66 -2.12 -2.25
C VAL A 6 -4.35 -2.65 -2.81
N LEU A 7 -3.26 -2.49 -2.06
CA LEU A 7 -1.93 -2.96 -2.42
C LEU A 7 -1.31 -3.68 -1.23
N LEU A 8 -0.69 -4.80 -1.52
CA LEU A 8 0.04 -5.61 -0.55
C LEU A 8 1.53 -5.63 -0.92
N TYR A 9 2.35 -5.46 0.09
CA TYR A 9 3.80 -5.44 -0.02
C TYR A 9 4.43 -6.44 0.94
N LYS A 10 5.57 -7.00 0.53
CA LYS A 10 6.56 -7.48 1.46
C LYS A 10 7.28 -6.25 2.03
N TRP A 11 7.15 -6.05 3.33
CA TRP A 11 7.69 -4.87 4.00
C TRP A 11 9.21 -4.93 4.05
N ASP A 12 9.83 -3.82 3.68
CA ASP A 12 11.26 -3.57 3.84
C ASP A 12 11.47 -2.06 4.08
N LYS A 13 12.56 -1.70 4.77
CA LYS A 13 12.85 -0.30 5.10
C LYS A 13 13.27 0.52 3.89
N GLU A 14 13.95 -0.11 2.93
CA GLU A 14 14.48 0.59 1.76
C GLU A 14 13.65 0.30 0.52
N HIS A 15 13.31 -0.96 0.28
CA HIS A 15 12.67 -1.39 -0.96
C HIS A 15 11.48 -2.32 -0.70
N PRO A 16 10.30 -1.78 -0.28
CA PRO A 16 9.08 -2.58 -0.18
C PRO A 16 8.71 -3.17 -1.54
N ILE A 17 8.58 -4.49 -1.58
CA ILE A 17 8.31 -5.23 -2.82
C ILE A 17 6.82 -5.43 -2.96
N LEU A 18 6.25 -5.07 -4.11
CA LEU A 18 4.82 -5.28 -4.37
C LEU A 18 4.56 -6.78 -4.53
N LEU A 19 3.48 -7.30 -3.92
CA LEU A 19 3.04 -8.69 -4.04
C LEU A 19 1.75 -8.81 -4.84
N THR A 20 0.78 -7.93 -4.56
CA THR A 20 -0.48 -7.88 -5.28
C THR A 20 -1.07 -6.48 -5.24
N SER A 21 -1.84 -6.12 -6.27
CA SER A 21 -2.47 -4.82 -6.39
C SER A 21 -3.82 -4.90 -7.08
N ASN A 22 -4.82 -4.24 -6.49
CA ASN A 22 -6.14 -4.05 -7.07
C ASN A 22 -6.46 -2.57 -7.17
N TYR A 23 -7.08 -2.17 -8.27
CA TYR A 23 -7.45 -0.79 -8.56
C TYR A 23 -8.89 -0.69 -9.04
N ASN A 24 -9.58 0.35 -8.57
CA ASN A 24 -10.87 0.79 -9.08
C ASN A 24 -10.76 2.27 -9.48
N LEU A 25 -10.45 2.50 -10.76
CA LEU A 25 -10.25 3.84 -11.33
C LEU A 25 -11.28 4.17 -12.42
N GLN A 26 -12.45 3.52 -12.39
CA GLN A 26 -13.45 3.64 -13.44
C GLN A 26 -14.01 5.07 -13.56
N ASP A 27 -14.05 5.79 -12.44
CA ASP A 27 -14.52 7.18 -12.37
C ASP A 27 -13.58 8.19 -13.02
N TYR A 28 -12.32 7.81 -13.26
CA TYR A 28 -11.35 8.69 -13.89
C TYR A 28 -11.33 8.49 -15.39
N ASN A 29 -10.99 9.57 -16.10
CA ASN A 29 -10.82 9.55 -17.55
C ASN A 29 -9.79 8.49 -17.94
N PHE A 30 -10.07 7.74 -19.01
CA PHE A 30 -9.22 6.63 -19.48
C PHE A 30 -7.73 6.99 -19.54
N PHE A 31 -7.41 8.18 -20.06
CA PHE A 31 -6.02 8.67 -20.19
C PHE A 31 -5.35 9.03 -18.87
N GLN A 32 -6.12 9.33 -17.82
CA GLN A 32 -5.60 9.68 -16.49
C GLN A 32 -5.41 8.46 -15.59
N ARG A 33 -6.12 7.35 -15.87
CA ARG A 33 -6.09 6.13 -15.03
C ARG A 33 -4.69 5.59 -14.83
N LYS A 34 -3.88 5.51 -15.90
CA LYS A 34 -2.49 5.05 -15.81
C LYS A 34 -1.66 5.95 -14.90
N THR A 35 -1.79 7.26 -15.08
CA THR A 35 -1.09 8.24 -14.23
C THR A 35 -1.47 8.08 -12.76
N ILE A 36 -2.77 7.98 -12.48
CA ILE A 36 -3.27 7.82 -11.12
C ILE A 36 -2.77 6.51 -10.52
N GLN A 37 -2.76 5.41 -11.29
CA GLN A 37 -2.23 4.14 -10.85
C GLN A 37 -0.75 4.23 -10.45
N GLU A 38 0.08 4.90 -11.25
CA GLU A 38 1.51 5.14 -10.92
C GLU A 38 1.66 5.97 -9.65
N HIS A 39 0.83 7.02 -9.46
CA HIS A 39 0.83 7.80 -8.21
C HIS A 39 0.40 6.97 -7.01
N ILE A 40 -0.64 6.16 -7.14
CA ILE A 40 -1.12 5.27 -6.08
C ILE A 40 0.01 4.33 -5.66
N ALA A 41 0.67 3.67 -6.63
CA ALA A 41 1.75 2.73 -6.37
C ALA A 41 2.95 3.39 -5.68
N PHE A 42 3.33 4.60 -6.10
CA PHE A 42 4.41 5.35 -5.45
C PHE A 42 4.08 5.76 -4.02
N HIS A 43 2.90 6.36 -3.79
CA HIS A 43 2.53 6.82 -2.45
C HIS A 43 2.40 5.64 -1.49
N SER A 44 1.73 4.55 -1.91
CA SER A 44 1.62 3.34 -1.10
C SER A 44 2.97 2.72 -0.76
N ARG A 45 3.88 2.58 -1.73
CA ARG A 45 5.24 2.08 -1.48
C ARG A 45 6.03 2.98 -0.55
N LEU A 46 5.97 4.30 -0.75
CA LEU A 46 6.62 5.27 0.14
C LEU A 46 6.10 5.15 1.57
N LEU A 47 4.78 5.04 1.77
CA LEU A 47 4.22 4.90 3.12
C LEU A 47 4.61 3.57 3.76
N CYS A 48 4.68 2.49 2.98
CA CYS A 48 5.12 1.18 3.46
C CYS A 48 6.54 1.21 4.06
N SER A 49 7.47 1.93 3.43
CA SER A 49 8.84 2.05 3.95
C SER A 49 8.97 2.97 5.18
N ARG A 50 8.05 3.94 5.34
CA ARG A 50 8.09 4.92 6.45
C ARG A 50 7.35 4.47 7.70
N VAL A 51 6.37 3.58 7.57
CA VAL A 51 5.62 3.06 8.71
C VAL A 51 6.36 1.87 9.33
N GLN A 52 6.53 1.90 10.65
CA GLN A 52 7.16 0.81 11.40
C GLN A 52 6.20 -0.39 11.54
N GLN A 53 6.76 -1.60 11.63
CA GLN A 53 6.01 -2.82 11.87
C GLN A 53 5.14 -2.73 13.14
N GLY A 54 3.99 -3.38 13.11
CA GLY A 54 3.01 -3.40 14.20
C GLY A 54 2.07 -2.20 14.23
N ASN A 55 2.34 -1.15 13.45
CA ASN A 55 1.54 0.07 13.48
C ASN A 55 0.43 0.08 12.42
N ARG A 56 -0.69 0.70 12.80
CA ARG A 56 -1.79 1.09 11.92
C ARG A 56 -1.81 2.60 11.80
N VAL A 57 -1.76 3.10 10.57
CA VAL A 57 -1.68 4.54 10.30
C VAL A 57 -2.68 4.89 9.21
N THR A 58 -3.39 5.99 9.39
CA THR A 58 -4.11 6.68 8.31
C THR A 58 -3.34 7.93 7.95
N VAL A 59 -2.98 8.02 6.68
CA VAL A 59 -2.19 9.12 6.13
C VAL A 59 -3.08 9.96 5.24
N THR A 60 -3.16 11.25 5.55
CA THR A 60 -3.85 12.23 4.71
C THR A 60 -2.87 12.81 3.70
N PHE A 61 -3.26 12.78 2.42
CA PHE A 61 -2.52 13.45 1.36
C PHE A 61 -2.97 14.91 1.23
N PRO A 62 -2.05 15.84 0.93
CA PRO A 62 -2.44 17.19 0.55
C PRO A 62 -3.24 17.16 -0.77
N GLN A 63 -4.24 18.04 -0.90
CA GLN A 63 -5.06 18.25 -2.10
C GLN A 63 -6.13 17.16 -2.38
N ASP A 64 -6.71 16.56 -1.33
CA ASP A 64 -7.92 15.72 -1.41
C ASP A 64 -7.85 14.49 -2.33
N ILE A 65 -6.66 13.96 -2.60
CA ILE A 65 -6.47 12.69 -3.35
C ILE A 65 -7.13 11.52 -2.60
N GLY A 66 -7.29 11.67 -1.28
CA GLY A 66 -7.93 10.69 -0.43
C GLY A 66 -7.17 10.47 0.87
N HIS A 67 -7.50 9.37 1.54
CA HIS A 67 -6.76 8.86 2.67
C HIS A 67 -6.08 7.55 2.28
N CYS A 68 -4.86 7.34 2.74
CA CYS A 68 -4.23 6.04 2.70
C CYS A 68 -4.29 5.41 4.09
N HIS A 69 -4.97 4.28 4.20
CA HIS A 69 -4.96 3.47 5.40
C HIS A 69 -3.92 2.36 5.21
N ILE A 70 -2.98 2.25 6.14
CA ILE A 70 -1.88 1.30 6.06
C ILE A 70 -1.74 0.53 7.38
N TYR A 71 -1.50 -0.77 7.25
CA TYR A 71 -1.18 -1.67 8.35
C TYR A 71 0.06 -2.48 7.99
N ILE A 72 1.08 -2.38 8.83
CA ILE A 72 2.27 -3.22 8.73
C ILE A 72 2.21 -4.28 9.80
N SER A 73 2.07 -5.54 9.39
CA SER A 73 2.09 -6.70 10.28
C SER A 73 3.50 -6.96 10.82
N ASN A 74 3.58 -7.52 12.03
CA ASN A 74 4.83 -7.99 12.63
C ASN A 74 5.50 -9.12 11.82
N ASN A 75 4.76 -9.74 10.91
CA ASN A 75 5.25 -10.81 10.05
C ASN A 75 5.98 -10.27 8.79
N GLY A 76 6.23 -8.96 8.70
CA GLY A 76 6.93 -8.35 7.56
C GLY A 76 6.05 -8.19 6.31
N LEU A 77 4.73 -8.15 6.46
CA LEU A 77 3.79 -7.83 5.39
C LEU A 77 3.16 -6.46 5.63
N GLY A 78 3.18 -5.61 4.62
CA GLY A 78 2.56 -4.29 4.64
C GLY A 78 1.37 -4.25 3.70
N ILE A 79 0.19 -3.93 4.20
CA ILE A 79 -1.01 -3.77 3.38
C ILE A 79 -1.54 -2.34 3.49
N CYS A 80 -1.93 -1.76 2.36
CA CYS A 80 -2.52 -0.43 2.34
C CYS A 80 -3.68 -0.35 1.37
N CYS A 81 -4.61 0.55 1.65
CA CYS A 81 -5.67 0.94 0.72
C CYS A 81 -5.72 2.46 0.59
N ILE A 82 -6.15 2.92 -0.57
CA ILE A 82 -6.40 4.34 -0.82
C ILE A 82 -7.88 4.51 -1.08
N THR A 83 -8.48 5.43 -0.34
CA THR A 83 -9.93 5.66 -0.31
C THR A 83 -10.23 7.15 -0.45
N SER A 84 -11.46 7.49 -0.83
CA SER A 84 -11.93 8.87 -0.72
C SER A 84 -12.07 9.28 0.77
N PRO A 85 -12.00 10.59 1.10
CA PRO A 85 -12.02 11.05 2.50
C PRO A 85 -13.28 10.68 3.29
N ASP A 86 -14.41 10.48 2.58
CA ASP A 86 -15.69 10.08 3.16
C ASP A 86 -15.82 8.57 3.40
N TYR A 87 -14.84 7.75 2.98
CA TYR A 87 -14.87 6.31 3.21
C TYR A 87 -14.60 5.98 4.69
N PRO A 88 -15.45 5.18 5.35
CA PRO A 88 -15.28 4.91 6.78
C PRO A 88 -13.96 4.19 7.09
N VAL A 89 -13.16 4.77 7.98
CA VAL A 89 -11.88 4.18 8.45
C VAL A 89 -12.04 2.75 8.96
N ARG A 90 -13.17 2.46 9.63
CA ARG A 90 -13.50 1.11 10.10
C ARG A 90 -13.59 0.09 8.97
N CYS A 91 -14.34 0.41 7.93
CA CYS A 91 -14.46 -0.44 6.75
C CYS A 91 -13.10 -0.64 6.09
N ALA A 92 -12.23 0.39 6.08
CA ALA A 92 -10.91 0.30 5.48
C ALA A 92 -10.00 -0.68 6.21
N PHE A 93 -9.90 -0.61 7.55
CA PHE A 93 -9.06 -1.56 8.29
C PHE A 93 -9.65 -2.97 8.37
N SER A 94 -10.98 -3.12 8.41
CA SER A 94 -11.61 -4.44 8.29
C SER A 94 -11.29 -5.10 6.94
N LEU A 95 -11.36 -4.32 5.84
CA LEU A 95 -10.91 -4.76 4.52
C LEU A 95 -9.45 -5.23 4.56
N LEU A 96 -8.55 -4.41 5.12
CA LEU A 96 -7.12 -4.74 5.16
C LEU A 96 -6.86 -6.05 5.94
N ASN A 97 -7.55 -6.26 7.06
CA ASN A 97 -7.44 -7.47 7.86
C ASN A 97 -7.96 -8.72 7.11
N GLU A 98 -9.14 -8.63 6.50
CA GLU A 98 -9.73 -9.74 5.74
C GLU A 98 -8.89 -10.08 4.52
N TYR A 99 -8.48 -9.05 3.76
CA TYR A 99 -7.63 -9.20 2.57
C TYR A 99 -6.28 -9.84 2.92
N LEU A 100 -5.60 -9.34 3.96
CA LEU A 100 -4.31 -9.88 4.37
C LEU A 100 -4.43 -11.34 4.83
N LYS A 101 -5.48 -11.66 5.60
CA LYS A 101 -5.73 -13.04 6.03
C LYS A 101 -5.96 -13.96 4.85
N THR A 102 -6.83 -13.58 3.91
CA THR A 102 -7.11 -14.37 2.71
C THR A 102 -5.86 -14.54 1.84
N TYR A 103 -5.04 -13.51 1.70
CA TYR A 103 -3.78 -13.63 0.98
C TYR A 103 -2.85 -14.68 1.62
N ILE A 104 -2.70 -14.66 2.96
CA ILE A 104 -1.88 -15.63 3.69
C ILE A 104 -2.43 -17.05 3.53
N ASP A 105 -3.74 -17.23 3.67
CA ASP A 105 -4.42 -18.53 3.56
C ASP A 105 -4.32 -19.11 2.14
N SER A 106 -4.42 -18.27 1.10
CA SER A 106 -4.36 -18.67 -0.30
C SER A 106 -2.93 -18.78 -0.87
N SER A 107 -1.92 -18.21 -0.21
CA SER A 107 -0.56 -18.24 -0.72
C SER A 107 0.06 -19.65 -0.61
N LYS A 108 0.44 -20.20 -1.77
CA LYS A 108 1.09 -21.52 -1.89
C LYS A 108 2.51 -21.56 -1.32
N ASN A 109 3.12 -20.40 -1.04
CA ASN A 109 4.51 -20.21 -0.62
C ASN A 109 4.61 -19.61 0.79
N HIS A 110 3.82 -20.13 1.73
CA HIS A 110 3.73 -19.64 3.11
C HIS A 110 5.12 -19.42 3.75
N ASP A 111 6.06 -20.36 3.56
CA ASP A 111 7.39 -20.28 4.19
C ASP A 111 8.34 -19.23 3.57
N ALA A 112 8.16 -18.87 2.29
CA ALA A 112 9.01 -17.88 1.60
C ALA A 112 8.59 -16.43 1.87
N LEU A 113 7.31 -16.22 2.23
CA LEU A 113 6.79 -14.91 2.63
C LEU A 113 7.37 -14.47 3.98
N PHE A 114 7.60 -15.42 4.90
CA PHE A 114 8.07 -15.17 6.27
C PHE A 114 9.55 -15.46 6.51
N SER A 115 10.30 -15.93 5.51
CA SER A 115 11.75 -16.17 5.68
C SER A 115 12.47 -14.86 5.98
N SER A 116 12.95 -14.74 7.22
CA SER A 116 13.63 -13.61 7.84
C SER A 116 15.08 -13.41 7.38
N ASP A 117 15.56 -14.21 6.43
CA ASP A 117 16.98 -14.32 6.14
C ASP A 117 17.42 -13.26 5.11
N PHE A 118 17.48 -12.03 5.62
CA PHE A 118 18.23 -10.92 5.03
C PHE A 118 19.55 -10.79 5.80
N THR A 119 20.56 -11.58 5.41
CA THR A 119 21.95 -11.24 5.72
C THR A 119 22.72 -11.07 4.42
N THR A 120 23.10 -9.82 4.17
CA THR A 120 24.22 -9.33 3.38
C THR A 120 25.13 -10.41 2.80
N THR A 121 25.22 -10.44 1.47
CA THR A 121 26.33 -11.00 0.72
C THR A 121 27.66 -10.61 1.37
N ASN A 122 28.30 -11.56 2.06
CA ASN A 122 29.74 -11.54 2.17
C ASN A 122 30.26 -12.76 1.42
N ASN A 123 30.70 -12.50 0.18
CA ASN A 123 31.50 -13.43 -0.59
C ASN A 123 32.67 -13.87 0.27
N ASN A 124 32.73 -15.18 0.57
CA ASN A 124 33.91 -16.04 0.59
C ASN A 124 33.59 -17.25 1.47
N ASN A 125 33.26 -18.37 0.84
CA ASN A 125 33.97 -19.64 1.07
C ASN A 125 33.42 -20.74 0.17
N ASN A 126 34.36 -21.38 -0.53
CA ASN A 126 34.19 -22.62 -1.26
C ASN A 126 33.60 -23.70 -0.33
N ASN A 127 32.63 -24.49 -0.82
CA ASN A 127 32.77 -25.94 -0.97
C ASN A 127 31.44 -26.62 -1.34
N ASN A 128 31.54 -27.39 -2.42
CA ASN A 128 30.75 -28.52 -2.92
C ASN A 128 29.69 -29.19 -2.01
N ASN A 129 28.58 -29.52 -2.68
CA ASN A 129 27.68 -30.67 -2.51
C ASN A 129 26.36 -30.50 -1.71
N ASN A 130 25.28 -30.67 -2.48
CA ASN A 130 23.97 -31.26 -2.17
C ASN A 130 22.93 -30.42 -1.40
N ASN A 131 21.79 -30.22 -2.08
CA ASN A 131 20.51 -29.68 -1.61
C ASN A 131 20.48 -28.18 -1.28
N SER A 132 20.65 -27.33 -2.29
CA SER A 132 20.23 -25.93 -2.18
C SER A 132 18.71 -25.86 -2.32
N ILE A 133 18.00 -25.88 -1.18
CA ILE A 133 16.73 -25.17 -1.06
C ILE A 133 17.10 -23.70 -1.28
N ALA A 134 17.13 -23.28 -2.55
CA ALA A 134 17.27 -21.88 -2.88
C ALA A 134 16.01 -21.22 -2.31
N SER A 135 16.16 -20.59 -1.14
CA SER A 135 15.17 -19.67 -0.61
C SER A 135 14.83 -18.70 -1.75
N ASN A 136 13.63 -18.82 -2.30
CA ASN A 136 13.14 -17.92 -3.35
C ASN A 136 12.99 -16.53 -2.72
N ILE A 137 14.09 -15.78 -2.64
CA ILE A 137 14.08 -14.39 -2.19
C ILE A 137 13.32 -13.62 -3.26
N ILE A 138 12.07 -13.29 -2.99
CA ILE A 138 11.28 -12.38 -3.80
C ILE A 138 12.07 -11.07 -3.84
N THR A 139 12.70 -10.77 -4.97
CA THR A 139 13.59 -9.60 -5.15
C THR A 139 12.99 -8.60 -6.17
N LYS A 140 11.82 -8.92 -6.72
CA LYS A 140 11.14 -8.15 -7.76
C LYS A 140 9.66 -8.06 -7.45
N ASP A 141 9.04 -6.99 -7.91
CA ASP A 141 7.60 -6.81 -7.84
C ASP A 141 6.88 -8.00 -8.47
N GLN A 142 6.04 -8.63 -7.66
CA GLN A 142 5.09 -9.63 -8.09
C GLN A 142 3.73 -8.95 -8.14
N ASN A 143 2.96 -9.24 -9.18
CA ASN A 143 1.55 -8.87 -9.23
C ASN A 143 0.75 -10.16 -9.31
N GLU A 144 0.75 -10.90 -8.20
CA GLU A 144 0.01 -12.14 -8.09
C GLU A 144 -1.48 -11.81 -8.03
N SER A 145 -2.22 -12.25 -9.05
CA SER A 145 -3.68 -12.16 -9.05
C SER A 145 -4.24 -13.33 -8.27
N ILE A 146 -4.86 -13.03 -7.12
CA ILE A 146 -5.56 -14.00 -6.28
C ILE A 146 -7.05 -13.69 -6.39
N PRO A 147 -7.86 -14.60 -6.98
CA PRO A 147 -9.27 -14.32 -7.26
C PRO A 147 -10.11 -14.06 -6.00
N GLU A 148 -9.74 -14.69 -4.87
CA GLU A 148 -10.40 -14.46 -3.58
C GLU A 148 -10.17 -13.03 -3.06
N CYS A 149 -8.97 -12.48 -3.29
CA CYS A 149 -8.64 -11.09 -2.95
C CYS A 149 -9.42 -10.10 -3.82
N ASP A 150 -9.59 -10.40 -5.10
CA ASP A 150 -10.40 -9.60 -6.03
C ASP A 150 -11.89 -9.56 -5.60
N GLU A 151 -12.41 -10.67 -5.05
CA GLU A 151 -13.78 -10.74 -4.54
C GLU A 151 -13.95 -9.83 -3.31
N ILE A 152 -13.01 -9.90 -2.36
CA ILE A 152 -12.98 -9.04 -1.17
C ILE A 152 -12.92 -7.57 -1.61
N PHE A 153 -12.03 -7.23 -2.54
CA PHE A 153 -11.90 -5.86 -3.06
C PHE A 153 -13.22 -5.32 -3.64
N LYS A 154 -13.99 -6.16 -4.35
CA LYS A 154 -15.31 -5.78 -4.90
C LYS A 154 -16.35 -5.62 -3.80
N ARG A 155 -16.37 -6.52 -2.82
CA ARG A 155 -17.35 -6.48 -1.71
C ARG A 155 -17.25 -5.21 -0.89
N TYR A 156 -16.03 -4.72 -0.66
CA TYR A 156 -15.77 -3.51 0.14
C TYR A 156 -15.85 -2.20 -0.63
N GLN A 157 -16.24 -2.22 -1.91
CA GLN A 157 -16.54 -0.97 -2.65
C GLN A 157 -17.70 -0.21 -2.00
N ASP A 158 -18.72 -0.93 -1.51
CA ASP A 158 -19.86 -0.35 -0.81
C ASP A 158 -19.74 -0.57 0.71
N PRO A 159 -19.38 0.46 1.51
CA PRO A 159 -19.20 0.29 2.96
C PRO A 159 -20.50 0.02 3.71
N LEU A 160 -21.66 0.42 3.16
CA LEU A 160 -22.98 0.27 3.79
C LEU A 160 -23.55 -1.15 3.68
N ASN A 161 -23.25 -1.86 2.59
CA ASN A 161 -23.79 -3.21 2.37
C ASN A 161 -23.07 -4.28 3.21
N ASN A 162 -21.93 -3.93 3.80
CA ASN A 162 -21.06 -4.85 4.54
C ASN A 162 -21.38 -4.89 6.05
N ASP A 163 -22.65 -4.71 6.43
CA ASP A 163 -23.15 -4.59 7.82
C ASP A 163 -22.80 -5.78 8.76
N LYS A 164 -22.44 -6.95 8.21
CA LYS A 164 -21.98 -8.08 9.04
C LYS A 164 -20.63 -7.79 9.73
N ILE A 165 -19.86 -6.83 9.24
CA ILE A 165 -18.57 -6.39 9.81
C ILE A 165 -18.76 -5.49 11.05
N PHE A 166 -19.82 -4.68 11.11
CA PHE A 166 -20.09 -3.80 12.27
C PHE A 166 -20.50 -4.54 13.55
N LYS A 167 -20.86 -5.82 13.47
CA LYS A 167 -21.30 -6.63 14.63
C LYS A 167 -20.17 -7.11 15.53
N VAL A 168 -18.92 -7.01 15.10
CA VAL A 168 -17.78 -7.51 15.87
C VAL A 168 -17.19 -6.37 16.70
N GLN A 169 -17.51 -6.35 17.99
CA GLN A 169 -16.98 -5.40 18.99
C GLN A 169 -15.44 -5.37 19.01
N LYS A 170 -14.78 -6.47 18.63
CA LYS A 170 -13.31 -6.60 18.53
C LYS A 170 -12.70 -5.66 17.48
N ASP A 171 -13.42 -5.40 16.39
CA ASP A 171 -12.94 -4.50 15.32
C ASP A 171 -12.99 -3.03 15.77
N LEU A 172 -13.87 -2.68 16.72
CA LEU A 172 -13.94 -1.34 17.30
C LEU A 172 -12.69 -1.02 18.13
N ASP A 173 -12.11 -2.00 18.82
CA ASP A 173 -10.87 -1.82 19.58
C ASP A 173 -9.67 -1.67 18.65
N GLU A 174 -9.60 -2.45 17.56
CA GLU A 174 -8.50 -2.38 16.58
C GLU A 174 -8.42 -1.01 15.85
N VAL A 175 -9.55 -0.31 15.69
CA VAL A 175 -9.58 1.02 15.08
C VAL A 175 -9.20 2.14 16.08
N ARG A 176 -9.31 1.92 17.39
CA ARG A 176 -8.91 2.95 18.38
C ARG A 176 -7.42 3.23 18.37
N ASP A 177 -6.60 2.26 17.98
CA ASP A 177 -5.14 2.39 17.95
C ASP A 177 -4.60 2.91 16.61
N VAL A 178 -5.48 3.40 15.72
CA VAL A 178 -5.09 3.96 14.42
C VAL A 178 -4.52 5.37 14.61
N MET A 179 -3.28 5.55 14.17
CA MET A 179 -2.61 6.85 14.19
C MET A 179 -3.00 7.68 12.96
N LEU A 180 -3.44 8.92 13.15
CA LEU A 180 -3.69 9.86 12.06
C LEU A 180 -2.43 10.71 11.84
N LYS A 181 -1.93 10.75 10.59
CA LYS A 181 -0.74 11.54 10.21
C LYS A 181 -0.95 12.24 8.87
N ASN A 182 -0.23 13.32 8.65
CA ASN A 182 -0.05 13.84 7.31
C ASN A 182 1.12 13.12 6.64
N ILE A 183 1.11 13.06 5.31
CA ILE A 183 2.26 12.50 4.57
C ILE A 183 3.57 13.23 4.91
N GLU A 184 3.51 14.54 5.15
CA GLU A 184 4.67 15.36 5.50
C GLU A 184 5.33 14.92 6.81
N ASP A 185 4.54 14.41 7.77
CA ASP A 185 5.04 13.89 9.06
C ASP A 185 5.83 12.58 8.91
N LEU A 186 5.70 11.91 7.76
CA LEU A 186 6.41 10.68 7.43
C LEU A 186 7.65 10.93 6.56
N LEU A 187 7.86 12.17 6.12
CA LEU A 187 9.06 12.58 5.38
C LEU A 187 10.23 12.85 6.34
N HIS A 188 11.46 12.66 5.84
CA HIS A 188 12.64 13.02 6.62
C HIS A 188 12.86 14.54 6.60
N ARG A 189 13.58 15.05 7.61
CA ARG A 189 13.89 16.49 7.68
C ARG A 189 14.69 16.92 6.44
N GLY A 190 14.21 17.94 5.75
CA GLY A 190 14.83 18.47 4.52
C GLY A 190 14.50 17.68 3.24
N GLU A 191 13.67 16.64 3.33
CA GLU A 191 13.14 15.91 2.19
C GLU A 191 11.80 16.49 1.76
N THR A 192 11.55 16.56 0.45
CA THR A 192 10.27 17.02 -0.10
C THR A 192 9.64 15.95 -0.98
N LEU A 193 8.32 15.86 -0.97
CA LEU A 193 7.58 14.90 -1.79
C LEU A 193 7.92 15.03 -3.28
N ASP A 194 8.02 16.25 -3.78
CA ASP A 194 8.35 16.52 -5.19
C ASP A 194 9.75 15.94 -5.57
N THR A 195 10.72 16.00 -4.65
CA THR A 195 12.06 15.41 -4.87
C THR A 195 12.04 13.88 -4.90
N LEU A 196 11.23 13.27 -4.03
CA LEU A 196 11.03 11.83 -4.01
C LEU A 196 10.36 11.32 -5.29
N MET A 197 9.32 12.03 -5.75
CA MET A 197 8.61 11.70 -6.98
C MET A 197 9.52 11.75 -8.21
N GLN A 198 10.40 12.75 -8.28
CA GLN A 198 11.34 12.89 -9.41
C GLN A 198 12.38 11.76 -9.46
N LYS A 199 12.77 11.20 -8.31
CA LYS A 199 13.76 10.11 -8.20
C LYS A 199 13.15 8.72 -8.31
N SER A 200 11.84 8.60 -8.18
CA SER A 200 11.14 7.31 -8.14
C SER A 200 11.22 6.58 -9.47
N SER A 201 11.39 5.26 -9.41
CA SER A 201 11.21 4.35 -10.55
C SER A 201 9.75 4.07 -10.89
N ASP A 202 8.83 4.43 -9.98
CA ASP A 202 7.42 4.02 -10.03
C ASP A 202 6.55 5.02 -10.80
N LEU A 203 7.10 6.20 -11.08
CA LEU A 203 6.43 7.24 -11.86
C LEU A 203 7.12 7.42 -13.21
N SER A 204 6.33 7.37 -14.27
CA SER A 204 6.78 7.87 -15.57
C SER A 204 6.92 9.39 -15.55
N ALA A 205 7.78 9.92 -16.44
CA ALA A 205 7.94 11.36 -16.61
C ALA A 205 6.62 12.08 -16.93
N ALA A 206 5.73 11.42 -17.69
CA ALA A 206 4.41 11.93 -18.01
C ALA A 206 3.52 12.04 -16.76
N SER A 207 3.52 11.00 -15.91
CA SER A 207 2.75 10.99 -14.65
C SER A 207 3.25 12.03 -13.66
N TYR A 208 4.57 12.20 -13.55
CA TYR A 208 5.17 13.26 -12.74
C TYR A 208 4.74 14.65 -13.21
N GLN A 209 4.83 14.92 -14.51
CA GLN A 209 4.41 16.19 -15.10
C GLN A 209 2.92 16.45 -14.93
N PHE A 210 2.08 15.43 -15.07
CA PHE A 210 0.64 15.53 -14.87
C PHE A 210 0.29 15.97 -13.45
N TYR A 211 0.88 15.31 -12.44
CA TYR A 211 0.65 15.67 -11.03
C TYR A 211 1.11 17.08 -10.71
N ARG A 212 2.30 17.47 -11.20
CA ARG A 212 2.81 18.82 -11.03
C ARG A 212 1.90 19.87 -11.68
N SER A 213 1.37 19.57 -12.86
CA SER A 213 0.42 20.44 -13.56
C SER A 213 -0.91 20.54 -12.81
N ALA A 214 -1.43 19.43 -12.29
CA ALA A 214 -2.65 19.41 -11.49
C ALA A 214 -2.51 20.20 -10.18
N LYS A 215 -1.38 20.02 -9.46
CA LYS A 215 -1.04 20.79 -8.25
C LYS A 215 -1.03 22.30 -8.53
N LYS A 216 -0.42 22.74 -9.64
CA LYS A 216 -0.40 24.15 -10.03
C LYS A 216 -1.80 24.69 -10.39
N ASN A 217 -2.59 23.90 -11.12
CA ASN A 217 -3.94 24.33 -11.53
C ASN A 217 -4.89 24.44 -10.32
N ASN A 218 -4.72 23.62 -9.30
CA ASN A 218 -5.50 23.69 -8.05
C ASN A 218 -4.96 24.71 -7.04
N GLN A 219 -3.79 25.30 -7.29
CA GLN A 219 -3.20 26.37 -6.46
C GLN A 219 -3.66 27.78 -6.86
N CYS A 220 -4.10 27.97 -8.10
CA CYS A 220 -4.64 29.25 -8.58
C CYS A 220 -6.15 29.33 -8.35
N CYS A 221 -6.52 29.67 -7.11
CA CYS A 221 -7.78 30.27 -6.63
C CYS A 221 -8.18 29.70 -5.26
N GLN A 222 -7.42 30.03 -4.22
CA GLN A 222 -8.01 30.33 -2.92
C GLN A 222 -8.42 31.81 -2.95
N LEU A 223 -9.58 32.12 -3.54
CA LEU A 223 -10.22 33.41 -3.31
C LEU A 223 -11.18 33.20 -2.12
N TYR A 224 -10.75 33.78 -1.00
CA TYR A 224 -11.46 34.17 0.23
C TYR A 224 -12.86 33.58 0.48
#